data_AF-A0A2V1AJY3-F1
#
_entry.id   AF-A0A2V1AJY3-F1
#
_cell.length_a   1.000
_cell.length_b   1.000
_cell.length_c   1.000
_cell.angle_alpha   90.00
_cell.angle_beta   90.00
_cell.angle_gamma   90.00
#
_symmetry.space_group_name_H-M   'P 1'
#
loop_
_entity.id
_entity.type
_entity.pdbx_description
1 polymer ?
#
loop_
_entity_poly.entity_id
_entity_poly.type
_entity_poly.pdbx_seq_one_letter_code
_entity_poly.pdbx_strand_id
1 'polypeptide(L)'
;MKSASPREDHLSKNSDVSAVESLVAGSISGAVARAITAPLDTIKIRLQLSLTHDKNSTLSSTVKKLLRREGVTALWKGNVPAEILYVLYGASQFTSYSMLNNGLRDLQDSSGFSMSRSLHTFTVGCGAGLASTVLTYPFDMLRTRLAASEAKQFLSMSRVAKDIYRDKGALGFFAGIRPSLLSIVASSGLFFWSYSLARSTTDKIHEQFGYRIWGVEAVCGFIAGSTAKAITFPLDTLRKRMQISHERNGFRVFSANYRNHGLFGFYRGFLVSLMKTAPTSAISVFVYEYSISATRKARILL
;
A
#
# COMPACT_ATOMS: atom_id res chain seq x y z
N MET A 1 -15.67 -35.08 -24.35
CA MET A 1 -14.78 -34.07 -23.76
C MET A 1 -15.43 -32.70 -23.97
N LYS A 2 -16.09 -32.14 -22.95
CA LYS A 2 -16.76 -30.83 -23.06
C LYS A 2 -15.69 -29.74 -23.21
N SER A 3 -15.69 -29.02 -24.32
CA SER A 3 -14.84 -27.84 -24.53
C SER A 3 -15.13 -26.83 -23.44
N ALA A 4 -14.11 -26.47 -22.65
CA ALA A 4 -14.20 -25.36 -21.72
C ALA A 4 -14.56 -24.10 -22.52
N SER A 5 -15.67 -23.44 -22.16
CA SER A 5 -16.00 -22.13 -22.69
C SER A 5 -14.81 -21.18 -22.48
N PRO A 6 -14.45 -20.33 -23.46
CA PRO A 6 -13.38 -19.36 -23.27
C PRO A 6 -13.70 -18.51 -22.03
N ARG A 7 -12.75 -18.40 -21.09
CA ARG A 7 -12.91 -17.47 -19.96
C ARG A 7 -13.03 -16.06 -20.55
N GLU A 8 -14.14 -15.38 -20.29
CA GLU A 8 -14.33 -13.99 -20.73
C GLU A 8 -13.29 -13.12 -20.03
N ASP A 9 -12.32 -12.60 -20.78
CA ASP A 9 -11.34 -11.64 -20.29
C ASP A 9 -11.98 -10.25 -20.25
N HIS A 10 -12.52 -9.91 -19.07
CA HIS A 10 -13.16 -8.64 -18.79
C HIS A 10 -12.16 -7.50 -18.52
N LEU A 11 -10.86 -7.75 -18.58
CA LEU A 11 -9.80 -6.73 -18.55
C LEU A 11 -9.35 -6.33 -19.97
N SER A 12 -9.86 -7.01 -20.99
CA SER A 12 -9.56 -6.71 -22.39
C SER A 12 -10.18 -5.38 -22.86
N LYS A 13 -9.49 -4.72 -23.80
CA LYS A 13 -9.78 -3.38 -24.34
C LYS A 13 -11.20 -3.22 -24.94
N ASN A 14 -11.92 -4.32 -25.21
CA ASN A 14 -13.23 -4.34 -25.86
C ASN A 14 -14.35 -4.86 -24.94
N SER A 15 -14.17 -4.81 -23.63
CA SER A 15 -15.19 -5.28 -22.67
C SER A 15 -16.18 -4.15 -22.32
N ASP A 16 -17.46 -4.35 -22.65
CA ASP A 16 -18.55 -3.43 -22.26
C ASP A 16 -18.87 -3.57 -20.76
N VAL A 17 -18.00 -3.07 -19.89
CA VAL A 17 -18.24 -3.05 -18.43
C VAL A 17 -18.69 -1.66 -18.03
N SER A 18 -19.87 -1.55 -17.40
CA SER A 18 -20.36 -0.28 -16.90
C SER A 18 -19.45 0.26 -15.79
N ALA A 19 -19.39 1.59 -15.64
CA ALA A 19 -18.64 2.23 -14.55
C ALA A 19 -19.10 1.75 -13.17
N VAL A 20 -20.41 1.49 -13.00
CA VAL A 20 -20.98 0.98 -11.73
C VAL A 20 -20.56 -0.46 -11.48
N GLU A 21 -20.56 -1.31 -12.52
CA GLU A 21 -20.10 -2.70 -12.42
C GLU A 21 -18.62 -2.78 -12.05
N SER A 22 -17.79 -1.96 -12.73
CA SER A 22 -16.35 -1.84 -12.43
C SER A 22 -16.11 -1.35 -11.01
N LEU A 23 -16.91 -0.38 -10.53
CA LEU A 23 -16.78 0.17 -9.17
C LEU A 23 -17.13 -0.87 -8.10
N VAL A 24 -18.24 -1.59 -8.28
CA VAL A 24 -18.68 -2.63 -7.33
C VAL A 24 -17.70 -3.80 -7.33
N ALA A 25 -17.35 -4.33 -8.51
CA ALA A 25 -16.39 -5.42 -8.64
C ALA A 25 -15.01 -5.03 -8.11
N GLY A 26 -14.55 -3.81 -8.38
CA GLY A 26 -13.30 -3.27 -7.86
C GLY A 26 -13.30 -3.14 -6.34
N SER A 27 -14.42 -2.71 -5.75
CA SER A 27 -14.56 -2.57 -4.29
C SER A 27 -14.55 -3.92 -3.59
N ILE A 28 -15.31 -4.90 -4.10
CA ILE A 28 -15.34 -6.27 -3.58
C ILE A 28 -13.97 -6.92 -3.70
N SER A 29 -13.35 -6.81 -4.88
CA SER A 29 -12.00 -7.30 -5.15
C SER A 29 -10.98 -6.72 -4.17
N GLY A 30 -11.01 -5.40 -3.97
CA GLY A 30 -10.14 -4.71 -3.02
C GLY A 30 -10.30 -5.24 -1.60
N ALA A 31 -11.54 -5.33 -1.12
CA ALA A 31 -11.86 -5.80 0.24
C ALA A 31 -11.47 -7.27 0.47
N VAL A 32 -11.72 -8.15 -0.51
CA VAL A 32 -11.34 -9.57 -0.38
C VAL A 32 -9.83 -9.75 -0.43
N ALA A 33 -9.15 -9.09 -1.37
CA ALA A 33 -7.69 -9.13 -1.45
C ALA A 33 -7.03 -8.61 -0.17
N ARG A 34 -7.60 -7.56 0.44
CA ARG A 34 -7.19 -7.04 1.75
C ARG A 34 -7.39 -8.05 2.86
N ALA A 35 -8.59 -8.59 3.01
CA ALA A 35 -8.91 -9.55 4.07
C ALA A 35 -7.99 -10.79 4.02
N ILE A 36 -7.66 -11.28 2.83
CA ILE A 36 -6.76 -12.42 2.65
C ILE A 36 -5.29 -12.05 2.92
N THR A 37 -4.86 -10.84 2.55
CA THR A 37 -3.46 -10.40 2.72
C THR A 37 -3.19 -9.68 4.04
N ALA A 38 -4.21 -9.41 4.85
CA ALA A 38 -4.12 -8.79 6.17
C ALA A 38 -3.13 -9.48 7.13
N PRO A 39 -3.04 -10.83 7.17
CA PRO A 39 -2.03 -11.52 7.98
C PRO A 39 -0.59 -11.06 7.69
N LEU A 40 -0.23 -10.85 6.42
CA LEU A 40 1.10 -10.41 6.02
C LEU A 40 1.38 -8.97 6.48
N ASP A 41 0.36 -8.12 6.49
CA ASP A 41 0.47 -6.75 7.01
C ASP A 41 0.71 -6.73 8.52
N THR A 42 -0.03 -7.54 9.28
CA THR A 42 0.17 -7.65 10.72
C THR A 42 1.55 -8.20 11.06
N ILE A 43 2.01 -9.25 10.35
CA ILE A 43 3.35 -9.81 10.52
C ILE A 43 4.43 -8.75 10.18
N LYS A 44 4.26 -8.01 9.09
CA LYS A 44 5.17 -6.91 8.71
C LYS A 44 5.25 -5.86 9.81
N ILE A 45 4.10 -5.38 10.30
CA ILE A 45 4.04 -4.37 11.36
C ILE A 45 4.72 -4.88 12.63
N ARG A 46 4.43 -6.12 13.05
CA ARG A 46 5.10 -6.74 14.21
C ARG A 46 6.60 -6.77 14.03
N LEU A 47 7.11 -7.25 12.89
CA LEU A 47 8.56 -7.30 12.63
C LEU A 47 9.23 -5.93 12.63
N GLN A 48 8.55 -4.90 12.11
CA GLN A 48 9.07 -3.53 12.13
C GLN A 48 9.15 -2.95 13.56
N LEU A 49 8.37 -3.51 14.49
CA LEU A 49 8.24 -3.06 15.88
C LEU A 49 8.90 -3.98 16.93
N SER A 50 9.14 -5.26 16.64
CA SER A 50 9.68 -6.27 17.58
C SER A 50 11.08 -5.93 18.14
N LEU A 51 11.74 -4.93 17.56
CA LEU A 51 13.08 -4.49 17.94
C LEU A 51 13.14 -3.67 19.24
N THR A 52 12.00 -3.32 19.84
CA THR A 52 12.00 -2.72 21.19
C THR A 52 12.26 -3.76 22.28
N HIS A 53 12.02 -5.06 22.03
CA HIS A 53 12.09 -6.10 23.06
C HIS A 53 13.02 -7.30 22.76
N ASP A 54 13.40 -7.60 21.51
CA ASP A 54 14.18 -8.82 21.23
C ASP A 54 15.13 -8.69 20.01
N LYS A 55 16.46 -8.59 20.26
CA LYS A 55 17.49 -8.42 19.22
C LYS A 55 17.54 -9.60 18.24
N ASN A 56 17.12 -10.80 18.64
CA ASN A 56 17.23 -12.04 17.85
C ASN A 56 15.91 -12.51 17.21
N SER A 57 14.87 -11.67 17.16
CA SER A 57 13.59 -12.11 16.57
C SER A 57 13.69 -12.29 15.05
N THR A 58 13.66 -13.54 14.59
CA THR A 58 13.49 -13.90 13.17
C THR A 58 12.01 -13.83 12.76
N LEU A 59 11.74 -13.87 11.45
CA LEU A 59 10.37 -13.98 10.91
C LEU A 59 9.61 -15.15 11.54
N SER A 60 10.23 -16.34 11.56
CA SER A 60 9.63 -17.54 12.13
C SER A 60 9.37 -17.42 13.63
N SER A 61 10.31 -16.86 14.40
CA SER A 61 10.10 -16.72 15.84
C SER A 61 9.00 -15.69 16.16
N THR A 62 8.87 -14.63 15.36
CA THR A 62 7.80 -13.63 15.52
C THR A 62 6.43 -14.24 15.20
N VAL A 63 6.31 -14.97 14.10
CA VAL A 63 5.06 -15.66 13.73
C VAL A 63 4.70 -16.72 14.77
N LYS A 64 5.65 -17.53 15.21
CA LYS A 64 5.43 -18.56 16.24
C LYS A 64 5.00 -17.95 17.58
N LYS A 65 5.61 -16.83 17.99
CA LYS A 65 5.22 -16.10 19.21
C LYS A 65 3.80 -15.53 19.08
N LEU A 66 3.48 -14.90 17.94
CA LEU A 66 2.15 -14.34 17.65
C LEU A 66 1.07 -15.42 17.74
N LEU A 67 1.26 -16.54 17.03
CA LEU A 67 0.29 -17.64 17.00
C LEU A 67 0.14 -18.32 18.37
N ARG A 68 1.25 -18.53 19.11
CA ARG A 68 1.20 -19.20 20.43
C ARG A 68 0.64 -18.31 21.53
N ARG A 69 0.93 -17.01 21.54
CA ARG A 69 0.53 -16.11 22.64
C ARG A 69 -0.84 -15.48 22.42
N GLU A 70 -1.14 -15.11 21.19
CA GLU A 70 -2.32 -14.30 20.87
C GLU A 70 -3.37 -15.08 20.05
N GLY A 71 -2.98 -16.19 19.43
CA GLY A 71 -3.85 -17.02 18.60
C GLY A 71 -3.87 -16.61 17.14
N VAL A 72 -4.56 -17.41 16.31
CA VAL A 72 -4.63 -17.21 14.84
C VAL A 72 -5.36 -15.92 14.47
N THR A 73 -6.39 -15.55 15.22
CA THR A 73 -7.18 -14.34 14.98
C THR A 73 -6.35 -13.06 15.11
N ALA A 74 -5.24 -13.09 15.86
CA ALA A 74 -4.36 -11.95 16.04
C ALA A 74 -3.76 -11.43 14.72
N LEU A 75 -3.70 -12.28 13.68
CA LEU A 75 -3.24 -11.90 12.33
C LEU A 75 -4.14 -10.84 11.66
N TRP A 76 -5.39 -10.68 12.10
CA TRP A 76 -6.34 -9.69 11.57
C TRP A 76 -6.50 -8.45 12.47
N LYS A 77 -5.64 -8.28 13.47
CA LYS A 77 -5.65 -7.08 14.31
C LYS A 77 -5.39 -5.83 13.47
N GLY A 78 -6.29 -4.86 13.60
CA GLY A 78 -6.24 -3.62 12.81
C GLY A 78 -6.79 -3.74 11.40
N ASN A 79 -7.41 -4.87 11.00
CA ASN A 79 -8.01 -4.99 9.67
C ASN A 79 -9.15 -3.97 9.45
N VAL A 80 -10.01 -3.75 10.45
CA VAL A 80 -11.14 -2.80 10.34
C VAL A 80 -10.68 -1.38 9.97
N PRO A 81 -9.78 -0.71 10.73
CA PRO A 81 -9.27 0.59 10.30
C PRO A 81 -8.44 0.52 9.02
N ALA A 82 -7.85 -0.63 8.68
CA ALA A 82 -7.19 -0.78 7.39
C ALA A 82 -8.20 -0.69 6.24
N GLU A 83 -9.31 -1.44 6.28
CA GLU A 83 -10.34 -1.37 5.24
C GLU A 83 -10.89 0.05 5.07
N ILE A 84 -11.23 0.71 6.19
CA ILE A 84 -11.71 2.11 6.16
C ILE A 84 -10.66 3.02 5.54
N LEU A 85 -9.39 2.89 5.92
CA LEU A 85 -8.29 3.66 5.34
C LEU A 85 -8.25 3.50 3.83
N TYR A 86 -8.34 2.28 3.30
CA TYR A 86 -8.15 2.06 1.87
C TYR A 86 -9.33 2.54 1.03
N VAL A 87 -10.56 2.39 1.54
CA VAL A 87 -11.75 2.96 0.89
C VAL A 87 -11.63 4.48 0.83
N LEU A 88 -11.32 5.12 1.95
CA LEU A 88 -11.15 6.57 2.01
C LEU A 88 -9.98 7.05 1.15
N TYR A 89 -8.86 6.32 1.15
CA TYR A 89 -7.67 6.66 0.39
C TYR A 89 -7.94 6.61 -1.11
N GLY A 90 -8.64 5.57 -1.59
CA GLY A 90 -9.05 5.47 -2.98
C GLY A 90 -9.95 6.64 -3.40
N ALA A 91 -11.02 6.88 -2.64
CA ALA A 91 -11.96 7.97 -2.92
C ALA A 91 -11.28 9.34 -2.92
N SER A 92 -10.47 9.63 -1.90
CA SER A 92 -9.75 10.90 -1.80
C SER A 92 -8.69 11.05 -2.87
N GLN A 93 -8.01 9.97 -3.27
CA GLN A 93 -6.96 10.02 -4.27
C GLN A 93 -7.54 10.34 -5.64
N PHE A 94 -8.61 9.67 -6.06
CA PHE A 94 -9.25 9.97 -7.35
C PHE A 94 -9.84 11.37 -7.38
N THR A 95 -10.51 11.78 -6.30
CA THR A 95 -11.06 13.14 -6.20
C THR A 95 -9.97 14.20 -6.25
N SER A 96 -8.92 14.05 -5.42
CA SER A 96 -7.79 14.99 -5.40
C SER A 96 -7.04 14.99 -6.72
N TYR A 97 -6.87 13.83 -7.35
CA TYR A 97 -6.24 13.71 -8.67
C TYR A 97 -7.05 14.48 -9.71
N SER A 98 -8.37 14.30 -9.77
CA SER A 98 -9.22 15.02 -10.72
C SER A 98 -9.18 16.54 -10.51
N MET A 99 -9.29 17.00 -9.26
CA MET A 99 -9.22 18.43 -8.93
C MET A 99 -7.86 19.05 -9.28
N LEU A 100 -6.77 18.38 -8.89
CA LEU A 100 -5.41 18.85 -9.19
C LEU A 100 -5.09 18.79 -10.68
N ASN A 101 -5.55 17.75 -11.39
CA ASN A 101 -5.35 17.60 -12.83
C ASN A 101 -6.05 18.71 -13.62
N ASN A 102 -7.31 18.99 -13.28
CA ASN A 102 -8.07 20.05 -13.95
C ASN A 102 -7.48 21.42 -13.61
N GLY A 103 -7.25 21.71 -12.32
CA GLY A 103 -6.68 22.99 -11.91
C GLY A 103 -5.28 23.25 -12.49
N LEU A 104 -4.42 22.22 -12.55
CA LEU A 104 -3.09 22.38 -13.14
C LEU A 104 -3.12 22.52 -14.67
N ARG A 105 -4.11 21.90 -15.35
CA ARG A 105 -4.33 22.12 -16.78
C ARG A 105 -4.80 23.55 -17.05
N ASP A 106 -5.80 24.02 -16.30
CA ASP A 106 -6.35 25.37 -16.46
C ASP A 106 -5.27 26.46 -16.18
N LEU A 107 -4.36 26.20 -15.23
CA LEU A 107 -3.21 27.06 -14.97
C LEU A 107 -2.18 27.07 -16.11
N GLN A 108 -1.91 25.92 -16.74
CA GLN A 108 -1.01 25.85 -17.90
C GLN A 108 -1.60 26.61 -19.10
N ASP A 109 -2.91 26.48 -19.32
CA ASP A 109 -3.63 27.17 -20.39
C ASP A 109 -3.68 28.69 -20.14
N SER A 110 -3.90 29.12 -18.89
CA SER A 110 -4.01 30.55 -18.55
C SER A 110 -2.66 31.27 -18.45
N SER A 111 -1.59 30.59 -18.04
CA SER A 111 -0.27 31.20 -17.79
C SER A 111 0.70 31.01 -18.96
N GLY A 112 0.33 30.25 -19.98
CA GLY A 112 1.20 29.88 -21.11
C GLY A 112 2.40 29.00 -20.73
N PHE A 113 2.46 28.51 -19.48
CA PHE A 113 3.51 27.62 -19.01
C PHE A 113 3.15 26.18 -19.38
N SER A 114 4.00 25.50 -20.15
CA SER A 114 3.81 24.10 -20.52
C SER A 114 4.77 23.20 -19.75
N MET A 115 4.22 22.17 -19.11
CA MET A 115 5.01 21.15 -18.43
C MET A 115 4.99 19.83 -19.22
N SER A 116 6.11 19.10 -19.23
CA SER A 116 6.16 17.76 -19.83
C SER A 116 5.10 16.84 -19.21
N ARG A 117 4.48 15.97 -20.02
CA ARG A 117 3.44 15.01 -19.60
C ARG A 117 3.85 14.20 -18.37
N SER A 118 5.12 13.78 -18.30
CA SER A 118 5.65 13.01 -17.17
C SER A 118 5.68 13.83 -15.88
N LEU A 119 6.11 15.09 -15.95
CA LEU A 119 6.15 15.98 -14.80
C LEU A 119 4.74 16.35 -14.34
N HIS A 120 3.82 16.61 -15.27
CA HIS A 120 2.41 16.86 -14.96
C HIS A 120 1.77 15.67 -14.22
N THR A 121 1.93 14.46 -14.76
CA THR A 121 1.38 13.25 -14.14
C THR A 121 2.00 12.98 -12.77
N PHE A 122 3.31 13.26 -12.63
CA PHE A 122 4.03 13.11 -11.37
C PHE A 122 3.56 14.11 -10.31
N THR A 123 3.40 15.39 -10.64
CA THR A 123 2.99 16.44 -9.68
C THR A 123 1.56 16.22 -9.22
N VAL A 124 0.63 15.97 -10.14
CA VAL A 124 -0.77 15.64 -9.82
C VAL A 124 -0.85 14.36 -9.00
N GLY A 125 -0.14 13.31 -9.41
CA GLY A 125 -0.11 12.02 -8.69
C GLY A 125 0.43 12.15 -7.27
N CYS A 126 1.57 12.83 -7.10
CA CYS A 126 2.16 13.07 -5.78
C CYS A 126 1.24 13.94 -4.91
N GLY A 127 0.71 15.03 -5.45
CA GLY A 127 -0.21 15.91 -4.73
C GLY A 127 -1.46 15.18 -4.22
N ALA A 128 -2.08 14.38 -5.10
CA ALA A 128 -3.24 13.58 -4.75
C ALA A 128 -2.91 12.51 -3.69
N GLY A 129 -1.76 11.85 -3.81
CA GLY A 129 -1.28 10.85 -2.84
C GLY A 129 -0.97 11.46 -1.47
N LEU A 130 -0.40 12.66 -1.42
CA LEU A 130 -0.12 13.40 -0.19
C LEU A 130 -1.42 13.86 0.49
N ALA A 131 -2.34 14.47 -0.25
CA ALA A 131 -3.64 14.91 0.27
C ALA A 131 -4.43 13.74 0.87
N SER A 132 -4.47 12.62 0.14
CA SER A 132 -5.12 11.39 0.58
C SER A 132 -4.47 10.79 1.82
N THR A 133 -3.15 10.86 1.91
CA THR A 133 -2.41 10.37 3.08
C THR A 133 -2.70 11.20 4.31
N VAL A 134 -2.78 12.53 4.18
CA VAL A 134 -3.12 13.41 5.31
C VAL A 134 -4.53 13.09 5.81
N LEU A 135 -5.50 12.97 4.91
CA LEU A 135 -6.89 12.65 5.27
C LEU A 135 -7.02 11.31 5.99
N THR A 136 -6.34 10.29 5.48
CA THR A 136 -6.46 8.90 5.98
C THR A 136 -5.49 8.55 7.10
N TYR A 137 -4.60 9.47 7.48
CA TYR A 137 -3.55 9.23 8.46
C TYR A 137 -4.07 8.72 9.83
N PRO A 138 -5.20 9.22 10.39
CA PRO A 138 -5.74 8.72 11.64
C PRO A 138 -6.06 7.22 11.62
N PHE A 139 -6.54 6.70 10.50
CA PHE A 139 -6.81 5.26 10.35
C PHE A 139 -5.52 4.45 10.19
N ASP A 140 -4.48 5.01 9.57
CA ASP A 140 -3.15 4.35 9.50
C ASP A 140 -2.56 4.22 10.91
N MET A 141 -2.72 5.26 11.73
CA MET A 141 -2.31 5.24 13.13
C MET A 141 -3.03 4.15 13.93
N LEU A 142 -4.37 4.13 13.86
CA LEU A 142 -5.21 3.16 14.57
C LEU A 142 -4.87 1.73 14.16
N ARG A 143 -4.73 1.50 12.84
CA ARG A 143 -4.29 0.23 12.28
C ARG A 143 -2.95 -0.20 12.87
N THR A 144 -1.93 0.66 12.85
CA THR A 144 -0.60 0.33 13.36
C THR A 144 -0.63 0.01 14.85
N ARG A 145 -1.35 0.79 15.66
CA ARG A 145 -1.46 0.54 17.12
C ARG A 145 -2.18 -0.76 17.45
N LEU A 146 -3.29 -1.04 16.77
CA LEU A 146 -4.02 -2.29 16.96
C LEU A 146 -3.20 -3.50 16.50
N ALA A 147 -2.54 -3.39 15.34
CA ALA A 147 -1.68 -4.45 14.82
C ALA A 147 -0.45 -4.68 15.72
N ALA A 148 0.07 -3.64 16.39
CA ALA A 148 1.20 -3.73 17.31
C ALA A 148 0.84 -4.33 18.68
N SER A 149 -0.43 -4.27 19.09
CA SER A 149 -0.86 -4.65 20.43
C SER A 149 -0.70 -6.16 20.70
N GLU A 150 0.13 -6.50 21.69
CA GLU A 150 0.34 -7.87 22.19
C GLU A 150 -0.80 -8.40 23.06
N ALA A 151 -1.84 -7.60 23.33
CA ALA A 151 -2.95 -8.02 24.19
C ALA A 151 -3.73 -9.18 23.56
N LYS A 152 -4.02 -10.25 24.32
CA LYS A 152 -4.75 -11.42 23.78
C LYS A 152 -6.16 -11.08 23.26
N GLN A 153 -6.81 -10.09 23.88
CA GLN A 153 -8.13 -9.61 23.45
C GLN A 153 -8.01 -8.52 22.38
N PHE A 154 -8.97 -8.49 21.45
CA PHE A 154 -9.08 -7.41 20.49
C PHE A 154 -9.43 -6.10 21.19
N LEU A 155 -8.54 -5.13 21.07
CA LEU A 155 -8.83 -3.77 21.49
C LEU A 155 -9.85 -3.15 20.53
N SER A 156 -10.87 -2.51 21.09
CA SER A 156 -11.80 -1.73 20.29
C SER A 156 -11.09 -0.53 19.68
N MET A 157 -11.32 -0.28 18.39
CA MET A 157 -10.79 0.89 17.66
C MET A 157 -11.14 2.20 18.38
N SER A 158 -12.36 2.31 18.93
CA SER A 158 -12.82 3.51 19.63
C SER A 158 -12.07 3.75 20.94
N ARG A 159 -11.70 2.68 21.65
CA ARG A 159 -10.88 2.79 22.88
C ARG A 159 -9.50 3.31 22.54
N VAL A 160 -8.83 2.71 21.54
CA VAL A 160 -7.50 3.17 21.10
C VAL A 160 -7.55 4.62 20.61
N ALA A 161 -8.60 5.02 19.88
CA ALA A 161 -8.78 6.41 19.46
C ALA A 161 -8.94 7.37 20.65
N LYS A 162 -9.74 6.99 21.66
CA LYS A 162 -9.92 7.77 22.88
C LYS A 162 -8.62 7.89 23.69
N ASP A 163 -7.85 6.81 23.78
CA ASP A 163 -6.56 6.80 24.47
C ASP A 163 -5.54 7.72 23.77
N ILE A 164 -5.46 7.68 22.43
CA ILE A 164 -4.61 8.59 21.66
C ILE A 164 -5.00 10.05 21.93
N TYR A 165 -6.30 10.34 21.88
CA TYR A 165 -6.81 11.70 22.08
C TYR A 165 -6.53 12.20 23.51
N ARG A 166 -6.70 11.34 24.52
CA ARG A 166 -6.41 11.69 25.93
C ARG A 166 -4.92 11.94 26.17
N ASP A 167 -4.04 11.13 25.59
CA ASP A 167 -2.61 11.20 25.85
C ASP A 167 -1.89 12.29 25.06
N LYS A 168 -2.28 12.50 23.79
CA LYS A 168 -1.53 13.34 22.83
C LYS A 168 -2.39 14.35 22.08
N GLY A 169 -3.71 14.39 22.31
CA GLY A 169 -4.66 15.22 21.57
C GLY A 169 -4.78 14.83 20.09
N ALA A 170 -5.37 15.74 19.29
CA ALA A 170 -5.56 15.53 17.85
C ALA A 170 -4.25 15.32 17.08
N LEU A 171 -3.18 16.01 17.47
CA LEU A 171 -1.85 15.86 16.85
C LEU A 171 -1.24 14.47 17.09
N GLY A 172 -1.72 13.73 18.10
CA GLY A 172 -1.32 12.35 18.38
C GLY A 172 -1.60 11.40 17.20
N PHE A 173 -2.68 11.65 16.45
CA PHE A 173 -3.03 10.84 15.28
C PHE A 173 -2.02 10.99 14.14
N PHE A 174 -1.28 12.10 14.08
CA PHE A 174 -0.35 12.44 12.98
C PHE A 174 1.12 12.13 13.30
N ALA A 175 1.38 11.33 14.35
CA ALA A 175 2.74 10.94 14.71
C ALA A 175 3.43 10.15 13.58
N GLY A 176 4.56 10.64 13.07
CA GLY A 176 5.29 10.02 11.96
C GLY A 176 4.83 10.46 10.56
N ILE A 177 4.02 11.52 10.44
CA ILE A 177 3.57 12.00 9.12
C ILE A 177 4.73 12.54 8.26
N ARG A 178 5.76 13.15 8.85
CA ARG A 178 6.92 13.65 8.09
C ARG A 178 7.66 12.56 7.31
N PRO A 179 8.16 11.47 7.94
CA PRO A 179 8.79 10.39 7.18
C PRO A 179 7.82 9.69 6.22
N SER A 180 6.51 9.69 6.52
CA SER A 180 5.48 9.21 5.60
C SER A 180 5.43 9.98 4.29
N LEU A 181 5.27 11.31 4.37
CA LEU A 181 5.13 12.15 3.18
C LEU A 181 6.41 12.09 2.34
N LEU A 182 7.57 12.11 2.99
CA LEU A 182 8.86 11.93 2.31
C LEU A 182 8.96 10.57 1.61
N SER A 183 8.51 9.48 2.27
CA SER A 183 8.49 8.14 1.67
C SER A 183 7.62 8.10 0.41
N ILE A 184 6.46 8.76 0.41
CA ILE A 184 5.55 8.81 -0.76
C ILE A 184 6.18 9.52 -1.95
N VAL A 185 6.74 10.71 -1.73
CA VAL A 185 7.37 11.51 -2.80
C VAL A 185 8.59 10.76 -3.36
N ALA A 186 9.46 10.26 -2.47
CA ALA A 186 10.64 9.51 -2.87
C ALA A 186 10.27 8.21 -3.60
N SER A 187 9.28 7.47 -3.10
CA SER A 187 8.83 6.21 -3.70
C SER A 187 8.28 6.43 -5.10
N SER A 188 7.48 7.49 -5.30
CA SER A 188 6.93 7.83 -6.62
C SER A 188 8.04 8.17 -7.62
N GLY A 189 9.01 9.00 -7.23
CA GLY A 189 10.12 9.40 -8.10
C GLY A 189 11.02 8.21 -8.47
N LEU A 190 11.38 7.40 -7.47
CA LEU A 190 12.20 6.20 -7.67
C LEU A 190 11.47 5.14 -8.50
N PHE A 191 10.14 5.03 -8.37
CA PHE A 191 9.35 4.13 -9.19
C PHE A 191 9.43 4.54 -10.66
N PHE A 192 9.14 5.80 -11.00
CA PHE A 192 9.21 6.26 -12.39
C PHE A 192 10.63 6.17 -12.97
N TRP A 193 11.63 6.56 -12.19
CA TRP A 193 13.03 6.43 -12.60
C TRP A 193 13.39 4.98 -12.89
N SER A 194 13.15 4.06 -11.95
CA SER A 194 13.47 2.65 -12.13
C SER A 194 12.63 1.99 -13.22
N TYR A 195 11.36 2.39 -13.39
CA TYR A 195 10.49 1.90 -14.46
C TYR A 195 11.00 2.34 -15.82
N SER A 196 11.38 3.62 -15.97
CA SER A 196 11.93 4.15 -17.22
C SER A 196 13.23 3.47 -17.61
N LEU A 197 14.11 3.19 -16.63
CA LEU A 197 15.35 2.45 -16.85
C LEU A 197 15.05 1.01 -17.29
N ALA A 198 14.21 0.29 -16.54
CA ALA A 198 13.84 -1.09 -16.85
C ALA A 198 13.17 -1.21 -18.24
N ARG A 199 12.34 -0.23 -18.58
CA ARG A 199 11.67 -0.19 -19.88
C ARG A 199 12.65 0.10 -21.01
N SER A 200 13.55 1.07 -20.86
CA SER A 200 14.57 1.40 -21.87
C SER A 200 15.49 0.22 -22.18
N THR A 201 15.86 -0.58 -21.17
CA THR A 201 16.65 -1.80 -21.38
C THR A 201 15.86 -2.85 -22.16
N THR A 202 14.57 -3.01 -21.85
CA THR A 202 13.74 -4.00 -22.54
C THR A 202 13.42 -3.60 -23.97
N ASP A 203 13.21 -2.31 -24.23
CA ASP A 203 12.99 -1.79 -25.59
C ASP A 203 14.25 -2.01 -26.46
N LYS A 204 15.47 -1.82 -25.92
CA LYS A 204 16.72 -2.15 -26.62
C LYS A 204 16.86 -3.64 -26.94
N ILE A 205 16.46 -4.51 -26.02
CA ILE A 205 16.46 -5.98 -26.25
C ILE A 205 15.44 -6.33 -27.34
N HIS A 206 14.28 -5.66 -27.35
CA HIS A 206 13.28 -5.86 -28.39
C HIS A 206 13.79 -5.44 -29.77
N GLU A 207 14.46 -4.29 -29.87
CA GLU A 207 15.09 -3.81 -31.11
C GLU A 207 16.22 -4.75 -31.59
N GLN A 208 17.00 -5.32 -30.67
CA GLN A 208 18.14 -6.18 -31.02
C GLN A 208 17.73 -7.60 -31.43
N PHE A 209 16.70 -8.17 -30.80
CA PHE A 209 16.33 -9.58 -30.98
C PHE A 209 14.94 -9.81 -31.58
N GLY A 210 14.12 -8.77 -31.75
CA GLY A 210 12.77 -8.85 -32.34
C GLY A 210 11.70 -9.52 -31.47
N TYR A 211 12.04 -10.02 -30.28
CA TYR A 211 11.08 -10.68 -29.39
C TYR A 211 10.42 -9.69 -28.43
N ARG A 212 9.08 -9.72 -28.32
CA ARG A 212 8.34 -8.99 -27.28
C ARG A 212 8.16 -9.91 -26.08
N ILE A 213 8.78 -9.56 -24.95
CA ILE A 213 8.63 -10.32 -23.70
C ILE A 213 7.18 -10.19 -23.21
N TRP A 214 6.48 -11.32 -23.14
CA TRP A 214 5.14 -11.35 -22.54
C TRP A 214 5.22 -10.97 -21.07
N GLY A 215 4.35 -10.06 -20.61
CA GLY A 215 4.34 -9.57 -19.23
C GLY A 215 5.45 -8.56 -18.87
N VAL A 216 6.15 -7.98 -19.87
CA VAL A 216 7.21 -6.97 -19.64
C VAL A 216 6.77 -5.85 -18.69
N GLU A 217 5.55 -5.34 -18.84
CA GLU A 217 5.03 -4.25 -18.00
C GLU A 217 4.92 -4.66 -16.53
N ALA A 218 4.49 -5.89 -16.26
CA ALA A 218 4.42 -6.45 -14.92
C ALA A 218 5.82 -6.66 -14.31
N VAL A 219 6.78 -7.13 -15.11
CA VAL A 219 8.17 -7.31 -14.67
C VAL A 219 8.85 -5.97 -14.39
N CYS A 220 8.76 -5.00 -15.31
CA CYS A 220 9.28 -3.65 -15.11
C CYS A 220 8.61 -2.98 -13.91
N GLY A 221 7.29 -3.11 -13.75
CA GLY A 221 6.55 -2.61 -12.60
C GLY A 221 6.98 -3.24 -11.28
N PHE A 222 7.24 -4.55 -11.26
CA PHE A 222 7.73 -5.26 -10.07
C PHE A 222 9.15 -4.84 -9.69
N ILE A 223 10.06 -4.73 -10.68
CA ILE A 223 11.43 -4.25 -10.46
C ILE A 223 11.39 -2.81 -9.93
N ALA A 224 10.65 -1.91 -10.60
CA ALA A 224 10.51 -0.53 -10.20
C ALA A 224 9.93 -0.39 -8.78
N GLY A 225 8.86 -1.12 -8.50
CA GLY A 225 8.23 -1.17 -7.18
C GLY A 225 9.16 -1.71 -6.10
N SER A 226 9.93 -2.75 -6.40
CA SER A 226 10.89 -3.36 -5.47
C SER A 226 12.07 -2.43 -5.18
N THR A 227 12.63 -1.77 -6.21
CA THR A 227 13.71 -0.78 -6.07
C THR A 227 13.26 0.44 -5.26
N ALA A 228 12.12 1.03 -5.63
CA ALA A 228 11.56 2.16 -4.89
C ALA A 228 11.32 1.81 -3.43
N LYS A 229 10.77 0.62 -3.17
CA LYS A 229 10.53 0.12 -1.81
C LYS A 229 11.83 -0.16 -1.06
N ALA A 230 12.85 -0.73 -1.69
CA ALA A 230 14.14 -1.01 -1.05
C ALA A 230 14.81 0.27 -0.53
N ILE A 231 14.72 1.36 -1.29
CA ILE A 231 15.32 2.65 -0.90
C ILE A 231 14.47 3.36 0.15
N THR A 232 13.14 3.30 0.04
CA THR A 232 12.22 4.01 0.96
C THR A 232 11.85 3.24 2.23
N PHE A 233 12.17 1.93 2.30
CA PHE A 233 11.82 1.08 3.43
C PHE A 233 12.28 1.61 4.81
N PRO A 234 13.47 2.22 4.95
CA PRO A 234 13.87 2.81 6.23
C PRO A 234 12.93 3.91 6.72
N LEU A 235 12.37 4.72 5.82
CA LEU A 235 11.38 5.75 6.17
C LEU A 235 10.05 5.13 6.60
N ASP A 236 9.64 4.03 5.96
CA ASP A 236 8.45 3.27 6.36
C ASP A 236 8.61 2.69 7.77
N THR A 237 9.76 2.06 8.06
CA THR A 237 10.04 1.51 9.39
C THR A 237 10.13 2.62 10.44
N LEU A 238 10.77 3.75 10.13
CA LEU A 238 10.83 4.91 11.00
C LEU A 238 9.42 5.45 11.31
N ARG A 239 8.59 5.63 10.28
CA ARG A 239 7.18 6.01 10.41
C ARG A 239 6.49 5.08 11.40
N LYS A 240 6.46 3.76 11.15
CA LYS A 240 5.73 2.80 12.00
C LYS A 240 6.20 2.81 13.46
N ARG A 241 7.50 3.02 13.71
CA ARG A 241 8.02 3.16 15.07
C ARG A 241 7.59 4.46 15.75
N MET A 242 7.54 5.57 15.03
CA MET A 242 7.02 6.84 15.56
C MET A 242 5.52 6.77 15.89
N GLN A 243 4.76 5.92 15.19
CA GLN A 243 3.32 5.73 15.45
C GLN A 243 3.06 5.04 16.82
N ILE A 244 3.98 4.17 17.24
CA ILE A 244 3.90 3.45 18.52
C ILE A 244 4.65 4.18 19.64
N SER A 245 5.78 4.82 19.33
CA SER A 245 6.62 5.46 20.34
C SER A 245 5.95 6.67 21.00
N HIS A 246 6.32 6.95 22.24
CA HIS A 246 5.99 8.22 22.91
C HIS A 246 6.80 9.39 22.32
N GLU A 247 7.97 9.11 21.74
CA GLU A 247 8.88 10.10 21.19
C GLU A 247 8.37 10.70 19.87
N ARG A 248 8.22 12.04 19.85
CA ARG A 248 7.79 12.80 18.66
C ARG A 248 8.95 13.13 17.72
N ASN A 249 10.18 13.14 18.21
CA ASN A 249 11.35 13.51 17.42
C ASN A 249 11.84 12.31 16.60
N GLY A 250 11.59 12.35 15.28
CA GLY A 250 11.99 11.29 14.35
C GLY A 250 13.50 11.05 14.33
N PHE A 251 14.33 12.08 14.56
CA PHE A 251 15.78 11.92 14.61
C PHE A 251 16.22 11.09 15.82
N ARG A 252 15.58 11.27 16.98
CA ARG A 252 15.82 10.43 18.17
C ARG A 252 15.44 8.98 17.92
N VAL A 253 14.28 8.73 17.32
CA VAL A 253 13.83 7.37 16.98
C VAL A 253 14.77 6.72 15.95
N PHE A 254 15.22 7.48 14.96
CA PHE A 254 16.20 7.03 13.97
C PHE A 254 17.55 6.69 14.61
N SER A 255 18.12 7.60 15.39
CA SER A 255 19.41 7.44 16.07
C SER A 255 19.37 6.27 17.07
N ALA A 256 18.30 6.15 17.85
CA ALA A 256 18.09 5.04 18.77
C ALA A 256 18.00 3.70 18.02
N ASN A 257 17.32 3.65 16.87
CA ASN A 257 17.31 2.43 16.06
C ASN A 257 18.70 2.09 15.52
N TYR A 258 19.40 3.08 14.95
CA TYR A 258 20.72 2.90 14.37
C TYR A 258 21.73 2.40 15.42
N ARG A 259 21.74 2.99 16.62
CA ARG A 259 22.62 2.58 17.72
C ARG A 259 22.32 1.18 18.23
N ASN A 260 21.05 0.79 18.30
CA ASN A 260 20.66 -0.49 18.90
C ASN A 260 20.73 -1.67 17.92
N HIS A 261 20.48 -1.43 16.63
CA HIS A 261 20.23 -2.49 15.63
C HIS A 261 20.93 -2.26 14.27
N GLY A 262 21.68 -1.16 14.13
CA GLY A 262 22.36 -0.80 12.89
C GLY A 262 21.40 -0.54 11.72
N LEU A 263 21.95 -0.59 10.50
CA LEU A 263 21.19 -0.37 9.26
C LEU A 263 20.18 -1.50 8.99
N PHE A 264 20.54 -2.76 9.29
CA PHE A 264 19.66 -3.91 9.06
C PHE A 264 18.38 -3.87 9.90
N GLY A 265 18.38 -3.17 11.04
CA GLY A 265 17.18 -2.95 11.85
C GLY A 265 16.07 -2.20 11.12
N PHE A 266 16.39 -1.38 10.11
CA PHE A 266 15.40 -0.67 9.29
C PHE A 266 14.73 -1.56 8.25
N TYR A 267 15.37 -2.66 7.83
CA TYR A 267 14.91 -3.56 6.78
C TYR A 267 14.10 -4.76 7.28
N ARG A 268 13.83 -4.85 8.60
CA ARG A 268 12.98 -5.91 9.14
C ARG A 268 11.55 -5.81 8.61
N GLY A 269 11.06 -6.91 8.03
CA GLY A 269 9.76 -6.96 7.36
C GLY A 269 9.80 -6.59 5.87
N PHE A 270 10.96 -6.26 5.29
CA PHE A 270 11.09 -5.98 3.86
C PHE A 270 10.65 -7.18 3.01
N LEU A 271 11.16 -8.38 3.34
CA LEU A 271 10.79 -9.62 2.65
C LEU A 271 9.28 -9.89 2.69
N VAL A 272 8.65 -9.78 3.87
CA VAL A 272 7.19 -9.91 4.03
C VAL A 272 6.46 -8.89 3.16
N SER A 273 7.01 -7.68 3.06
CA SER A 273 6.43 -6.63 2.25
C SER A 273 6.56 -6.84 0.74
N LEU A 274 7.54 -7.63 0.26
CA LEU A 274 7.66 -8.07 -1.13
C LEU A 274 6.75 -9.26 -1.40
N MET A 275 6.76 -10.25 -0.51
CA MET A 275 5.91 -11.45 -0.60
C MET A 275 4.43 -11.10 -0.67
N LYS A 276 4.00 -10.00 -0.06
CA LYS A 276 2.62 -9.53 -0.13
C LYS A 276 2.21 -9.03 -1.52
N THR A 277 3.12 -8.42 -2.27
CA THR A 277 2.77 -7.67 -3.49
C THR A 277 2.14 -8.59 -4.55
N ALA A 278 2.76 -9.73 -4.84
CA ALA A 278 2.28 -10.64 -5.88
C ALA A 278 0.92 -11.30 -5.55
N PRO A 279 0.68 -11.89 -4.35
CA PRO A 279 -0.62 -12.41 -3.97
C PRO A 279 -1.72 -11.36 -3.96
N THR A 280 -1.42 -10.13 -3.50
CA THR A 280 -2.42 -9.05 -3.49
C THR A 280 -2.91 -8.78 -4.91
N SER A 281 -1.99 -8.60 -5.87
CA SER A 281 -2.35 -8.35 -7.27
C SER A 281 -3.11 -9.54 -7.88
N ALA A 282 -2.64 -10.77 -7.65
CA ALA A 282 -3.28 -11.98 -8.19
C ALA A 282 -4.72 -12.15 -7.67
N ILE A 283 -4.93 -11.99 -6.36
CA ILE A 283 -6.26 -12.08 -5.75
C ILE A 283 -7.16 -10.96 -6.25
N SER A 284 -6.65 -9.73 -6.34
CA SER A 284 -7.43 -8.61 -6.83
C SER A 284 -7.93 -8.82 -8.26
N VAL A 285 -7.06 -9.26 -9.18
CA VAL A 285 -7.47 -9.56 -10.56
C VAL A 285 -8.49 -10.71 -10.59
N PHE A 286 -8.21 -11.80 -9.89
CA PHE A 286 -9.10 -12.96 -9.84
C PHE A 286 -10.50 -12.62 -9.31
N VAL A 287 -10.59 -11.90 -8.18
CA VAL A 287 -11.87 -11.54 -7.57
C VAL A 287 -12.61 -10.50 -8.42
N TYR A 288 -11.88 -9.61 -9.10
CA TYR A 288 -12.49 -8.63 -10.01
C TYR A 288 -13.19 -9.33 -11.18
N GLU A 289 -12.48 -10.23 -11.89
CA GLU A 289 -13.04 -11.02 -12.98
C GLU A 289 -14.25 -11.85 -12.52
N TYR A 290 -14.11 -12.53 -11.37
CA TYR A 290 -15.19 -13.32 -10.80
C TYR A 290 -16.43 -12.49 -10.48
N SER A 291 -16.24 -11.28 -9.92
CA SER A 291 -17.34 -10.39 -9.54
C SER A 291 -18.12 -9.89 -10.76
N ILE A 292 -17.42 -9.52 -11.85
CA ILE A 292 -18.07 -9.11 -13.11
C ILE A 292 -18.83 -10.28 -13.72
N SER A 293 -18.19 -11.45 -13.84
CA SER A 293 -18.82 -12.66 -14.35
C SER A 293 -20.09 -13.05 -13.57
N ALA A 294 -20.06 -12.94 -12.24
CA ALA A 294 -21.22 -13.22 -11.38
C ALA A 294 -22.37 -12.23 -11.62
N THR A 295 -22.05 -10.94 -11.72
CA THR A 295 -23.04 -9.86 -11.95
C THR A 295 -23.75 -10.03 -13.29
N ARG A 296 -22.99 -10.37 -14.35
CA ARG A 296 -23.57 -10.63 -15.68
C ARG A 296 -24.44 -11.88 -15.72
N LYS A 297 -24.02 -12.97 -15.05
CA LYS A 297 -24.84 -14.19 -14.93
C LYS A 297 -26.16 -13.93 -14.19
N ALA A 298 -26.15 -13.12 -13.14
CA ALA A 298 -27.36 -12.74 -12.42
C ALA A 298 -28.32 -11.91 -13.30
N ARG A 299 -27.79 -11.07 -14.19
CA ARG A 299 -28.57 -10.26 -15.14
C ARG A 299 -29.21 -11.07 -16.27
N ILE A 300 -28.65 -12.23 -16.63
CA ILE A 300 -29.20 -13.13 -17.66
C ILE A 300 -30.34 -14.00 -17.09
N LEU A 301 -30.42 -14.16 -15.77
CA LEU A 301 -31.45 -14.95 -15.08
C LEU A 301 -32.69 -14.14 -14.64
N LEU A 302 -32.68 -12.83 -14.85
CA LEU A 302 -33.80 -11.91 -14.59
C LEU A 302 -34.41 -11.45 -15.92
#